data_AF-A0A3B8PYN1-F1
#
_entry.id   AF-A0A3B8PYN1-F1
#
_cell.length_a   1.000
_cell.length_b   1.000
_cell.length_c   1.000
_cell.angle_alpha   90.00
_cell.angle_beta   90.00
_cell.angle_gamma   90.00
#
_symmetry.space_group_name_H-M   'P 1'
#
loop_
_entity.id
_entity.type
_entity.pdbx_description
1 polymer ?
#
loop_
_entity_poly.entity_id
_entity_poly.type
_entity_poly.pdbx_seq_one_letter_code
_entity_poly.pdbx_strand_id
1 'polypeptide(L)'
;MSTKVIHLNHAGVLMAIVSLATAGCCTSQRCQLENVAKDWCETIRASQVIPVYPLTQDLVVGDVFLVQTPIQAQAHEYERRGFLALDDFRVRLPYTNYSSIYFNGYWQDEFGDTPHPVPQVTGTNWNRAAGLALLNVEAPRAAFPTYSFAAQSGGGLSAAFPVQGIPVALGYLGSASASGTVTIADAYTVGGDPTVLLHQLRHWANQPVIAAVLDETVKTAAPTPIYLRVVSRVYLTRAIDVALQSARSFGGSAQAGTGGAVPLVTNGVVNTNYLSLLNALNGMMDQATPSIPGGGTANISSPIKAGGAVKFVSAGESSVGLQQAFDRPLVIGYLGFDVPVYEGGDLGAPIPTFLRLTRKVDEPVVGRAGQLNIDQAQFVANEAALRDVAGRNPAQAVRVMKGIVAGLDTEEFSGVGATLKALPTPPGGDQLKTCVSDFTSASEQYVRGKPMRYGRFNDAFADAFADSLKPARPPD
;
A
#
# COMPACT_ATOMS: atom_id res chain seq x y z
N MET A 1 -63.03 35.68 -37.37
CA MET A 1 -62.86 35.61 -35.91
C MET A 1 -62.97 34.16 -35.49
N SER A 2 -61.82 33.51 -35.23
CA SER A 2 -61.78 32.13 -34.73
C SER A 2 -60.74 32.11 -33.61
N THR A 3 -61.23 31.97 -32.38
CA THR A 3 -60.42 32.00 -31.16
C THR A 3 -60.01 30.55 -30.85
N LYS A 4 -58.73 30.23 -31.05
CA LYS A 4 -58.15 28.96 -30.60
C LYS A 4 -57.85 29.05 -29.10
N VAL A 5 -58.57 28.28 -28.30
CA VAL A 5 -58.27 28.05 -26.88
C VAL A 5 -57.19 26.98 -26.79
N ILE A 6 -56.03 27.32 -26.24
CA ILE A 6 -54.94 26.39 -25.93
C ILE A 6 -55.21 25.82 -24.54
N HIS A 7 -55.57 24.54 -24.46
CA HIS A 7 -55.64 23.83 -23.18
C HIS A 7 -54.23 23.46 -22.72
N LEU A 8 -53.75 24.17 -21.69
CA LEU A 8 -52.51 23.85 -21.00
C LEU A 8 -52.76 22.66 -20.06
N ASN A 9 -52.23 21.49 -20.39
CA ASN A 9 -52.33 20.28 -19.57
C ASN A 9 -51.54 20.44 -18.26
N HIS A 10 -52.24 20.70 -17.15
CA HIS A 10 -51.66 20.80 -15.80
C HIS A 10 -51.13 19.48 -15.22
N ALA A 11 -51.36 18.34 -15.89
CA ALA A 11 -50.89 17.02 -15.44
C ALA A 11 -49.36 16.80 -15.64
N GLY A 12 -48.69 17.58 -16.50
CA GLY A 12 -47.26 17.39 -16.78
C GLY A 12 -46.29 18.07 -15.81
N VAL A 13 -46.72 19.15 -15.13
CA VAL A 13 -45.84 19.95 -14.26
C VAL A 13 -45.75 19.37 -12.84
N LEU A 14 -46.78 18.67 -12.38
CA LEU A 14 -46.80 18.08 -11.03
C LEU A 14 -45.93 16.81 -10.93
N MET A 15 -45.67 16.12 -12.05
CA MET A 15 -44.84 14.91 -12.05
C MET A 15 -43.32 15.24 -12.05
N ALA A 16 -42.92 16.42 -12.54
CA ALA A 16 -41.52 16.86 -12.51
C ALA A 16 -41.08 17.36 -11.11
N ILE A 17 -41.99 17.88 -10.30
CA ILE A 17 -41.68 18.39 -8.95
C ILE A 17 -41.57 17.24 -7.92
N VAL A 18 -42.25 16.12 -8.13
CA VAL A 18 -42.16 14.93 -7.25
C VAL A 18 -40.90 14.10 -7.52
N SER A 19 -40.33 14.15 -8.73
CA SER A 19 -39.06 13.48 -9.05
C SER A 19 -37.82 14.19 -8.50
N LEU A 20 -37.88 15.50 -8.21
CA LEU A 20 -36.79 16.25 -7.58
C LEU A 20 -36.72 16.10 -6.04
N ALA A 21 -37.77 15.56 -5.41
CA ALA A 21 -37.81 15.36 -3.95
C ALA A 21 -37.29 13.99 -3.47
N THR A 22 -36.96 13.07 -4.39
CA THR A 22 -36.43 11.73 -4.05
C THR A 22 -34.92 11.57 -4.25
N ALA A 23 -34.22 12.62 -4.68
CA ALA A 23 -32.77 12.75 -4.50
C ALA A 23 -32.41 13.11 -3.04
N GLY A 24 -33.14 12.51 -2.08
CA GLY A 24 -33.00 12.66 -0.65
C GLY A 24 -31.67 12.07 -0.19
N CYS A 25 -30.64 12.91 -0.31
CA CYS A 25 -29.51 13.06 0.59
C CYS A 25 -29.09 11.81 1.37
N CYS A 26 -27.95 11.23 0.99
CA CYS A 26 -27.10 10.52 1.95
C CYS A 26 -26.50 11.51 2.97
N THR A 27 -27.32 12.28 3.66
CA THR A 27 -26.97 13.02 4.88
C THR A 27 -27.03 12.08 6.08
N SER A 28 -26.67 10.81 5.90
CA SER A 28 -26.45 9.93 7.03
C SER A 28 -25.11 10.26 7.64
N GLN A 29 -25.03 10.28 8.97
CA GLN A 29 -23.79 10.45 9.72
C GLN A 29 -22.68 9.51 9.23
N ARG A 30 -23.04 8.32 8.72
CA ARG A 30 -22.10 7.36 8.11
C ARG A 30 -21.43 7.89 6.83
N CYS A 31 -22.21 8.42 5.89
CA CYS A 31 -21.66 9.02 4.66
C CYS A 31 -20.69 10.17 4.98
N GLN A 32 -20.98 10.96 6.03
CA GLN A 32 -20.09 12.01 6.49
C GLN A 32 -18.79 11.45 7.08
N LEU A 33 -18.86 10.42 7.94
CA LEU A 33 -17.70 9.73 8.51
C LEU A 33 -16.80 9.07 7.46
N GLU A 34 -17.40 8.54 6.38
CA GLU A 34 -16.65 7.90 5.29
C GLU A 34 -15.86 8.90 4.45
N ASN A 35 -16.49 10.02 4.04
CA ASN A 35 -15.79 11.10 3.31
C ASN A 35 -14.63 11.66 4.12
N VAL A 36 -14.85 11.75 5.40
CA VAL A 36 -13.90 12.20 6.39
C VAL A 36 -12.67 11.28 6.46
N ALA A 37 -12.87 9.97 6.61
CA ALA A 37 -11.75 9.02 6.64
C ALA A 37 -11.00 9.04 5.30
N LYS A 38 -11.74 9.25 4.20
CA LYS A 38 -11.17 9.39 2.86
C LYS A 38 -10.24 10.60 2.75
N ASP A 39 -10.65 11.80 3.18
CA ASP A 39 -9.83 13.01 3.10
C ASP A 39 -8.51 12.89 3.87
N TRP A 40 -8.56 12.32 5.08
CA TRP A 40 -7.36 11.99 5.87
C TRP A 40 -6.43 11.05 5.11
N CYS A 41 -7.00 10.01 4.52
CA CYS A 41 -6.25 9.01 3.81
C CYS A 41 -5.66 9.53 2.49
N GLU A 42 -6.36 10.40 1.77
CA GLU A 42 -5.85 11.10 0.58
C GLU A 42 -4.66 12.00 0.93
N THR A 43 -4.73 12.67 2.07
CA THR A 43 -3.67 13.47 2.67
C THR A 43 -2.39 12.65 2.88
N ILE A 44 -2.48 11.49 3.55
CA ILE A 44 -1.35 10.58 3.75
C ILE A 44 -0.85 9.98 2.43
N ARG A 45 -1.77 9.67 1.51
CA ARG A 45 -1.44 9.12 0.19
C ARG A 45 -0.61 10.07 -0.65
N ALA A 46 -0.78 11.39 -0.50
CA ALA A 46 0.06 12.37 -1.17
C ALA A 46 1.57 12.17 -0.86
N SER A 47 1.89 11.58 0.29
CA SER A 47 3.25 11.18 0.69
C SER A 47 3.67 9.79 0.20
N GLN A 48 2.91 9.18 -0.73
CA GLN A 48 3.13 7.83 -1.26
C GLN A 48 3.08 6.72 -0.18
N VAL A 49 2.38 6.99 0.92
CA VAL A 49 2.17 6.05 2.03
C VAL A 49 0.77 5.46 1.94
N ILE A 50 0.63 4.16 2.25
CA ILE A 50 -0.69 3.54 2.38
C ILE A 50 -1.24 3.89 3.76
N PRO A 51 -2.31 4.68 3.87
CA PRO A 51 -2.85 5.11 5.15
C PRO A 51 -3.43 3.94 5.93
N VAL A 52 -3.32 4.03 7.26
CA VAL A 52 -3.95 3.13 8.21
C VAL A 52 -5.07 3.88 8.92
N TYR A 53 -6.28 3.30 8.90
CA TYR A 53 -7.43 3.89 9.55
C TYR A 53 -8.35 2.81 10.16
N PRO A 54 -8.77 2.93 11.43
CA PRO A 54 -8.29 3.92 12.40
C PRO A 54 -6.80 3.73 12.73
N LEU A 55 -6.17 4.75 13.32
CA LEU A 55 -4.80 4.65 13.79
C LEU A 55 -4.66 3.50 14.81
N THR A 56 -3.57 2.73 14.72
CA THR A 56 -3.36 1.55 15.58
C THR A 56 -1.90 1.44 16.04
N GLN A 57 -1.68 0.76 17.15
CA GLN A 57 -0.34 0.38 17.65
C GLN A 57 0.10 -0.99 17.13
N ASP A 58 -0.83 -1.78 16.59
CA ASP A 58 -0.63 -3.22 16.41
C ASP A 58 0.09 -3.57 15.11
N LEU A 59 0.14 -2.65 14.15
CA LEU A 59 0.78 -2.86 12.85
C LEU A 59 2.30 -2.70 12.93
N VAL A 60 3.06 -3.71 12.52
CA VAL A 60 4.53 -3.67 12.58
C VAL A 60 5.17 -4.15 11.28
N VAL A 61 6.47 -3.85 11.13
CA VAL A 61 7.29 -4.39 10.04
C VAL A 61 7.35 -5.92 10.12
N GLY A 62 7.09 -6.58 9.01
CA GLY A 62 7.03 -8.03 8.90
C GLY A 62 5.64 -8.63 9.09
N ASP A 63 4.61 -7.83 9.40
CA ASP A 63 3.23 -8.33 9.37
C ASP A 63 2.84 -8.72 7.94
N VAL A 64 2.21 -9.89 7.82
CA VAL A 64 1.75 -10.48 6.56
C VAL A 64 0.25 -10.61 6.60
N PHE A 65 -0.41 -10.01 5.61
CA PHE A 65 -1.85 -10.07 5.42
C PHE A 65 -2.16 -10.87 4.15
N LEU A 66 -3.19 -11.72 4.20
CA LEU A 66 -3.72 -12.33 2.99
C LEU A 66 -4.69 -11.36 2.30
N VAL A 67 -4.57 -11.27 0.98
CA VAL A 67 -5.34 -10.35 0.15
C VAL A 67 -6.00 -11.15 -0.97
N GLN A 68 -7.29 -11.44 -0.79
CA GLN A 68 -8.11 -12.22 -1.73
C GLN A 68 -8.92 -11.34 -2.69
N THR A 69 -9.04 -10.05 -2.40
CA THR A 69 -9.81 -9.12 -3.22
C THR A 69 -9.09 -8.84 -4.55
N PRO A 70 -9.78 -8.91 -5.71
CA PRO A 70 -9.18 -8.57 -7.00
C PRO A 70 -8.56 -7.19 -6.99
N ILE A 71 -7.49 -6.98 -7.77
CA ILE A 71 -6.78 -5.71 -7.76
C ILE A 71 -7.67 -4.54 -8.20
N GLN A 72 -8.59 -4.76 -9.13
CA GLN A 72 -9.52 -3.73 -9.58
C GLN A 72 -10.45 -3.29 -8.46
N ALA A 73 -10.94 -4.26 -7.67
CA ALA A 73 -11.79 -4.01 -6.51
C ALA A 73 -10.98 -3.35 -5.37
N GLN A 74 -9.76 -3.79 -5.09
CA GLN A 74 -8.90 -3.11 -4.10
C GLN A 74 -8.57 -1.68 -4.50
N ALA A 75 -8.20 -1.45 -5.77
CA ALA A 75 -7.93 -0.11 -6.27
C ALA A 75 -9.18 0.77 -6.15
N HIS A 76 -10.36 0.24 -6.51
CA HIS A 76 -11.62 0.95 -6.36
C HIS A 76 -11.96 1.24 -4.90
N GLU A 77 -11.77 0.28 -3.99
CA GLU A 77 -11.99 0.48 -2.55
C GLU A 77 -10.98 1.46 -1.96
N TYR A 78 -9.72 1.40 -2.40
CA TYR A 78 -8.68 2.33 -2.01
C TYR A 78 -9.02 3.74 -2.48
N GLU A 79 -9.44 3.93 -3.73
CA GLU A 79 -9.91 5.22 -4.26
C GLU A 79 -11.17 5.72 -3.52
N ARG A 80 -12.12 4.82 -3.24
CA ARG A 80 -13.40 5.17 -2.62
C ARG A 80 -13.25 5.51 -1.14
N ARG A 81 -12.53 4.69 -0.36
CA ARG A 81 -12.40 4.80 1.10
C ARG A 81 -11.17 5.58 1.54
N GLY A 82 -10.18 5.72 0.67
CA GLY A 82 -8.87 6.32 1.00
C GLY A 82 -7.86 5.32 1.58
N PHE A 83 -8.30 4.27 2.27
CA PHE A 83 -7.43 3.25 2.90
C PHE A 83 -7.79 1.84 2.47
N LEU A 84 -6.90 0.90 2.79
CA LEU A 84 -7.13 -0.53 2.64
C LEU A 84 -7.42 -1.13 4.01
N ALA A 85 -8.45 -1.95 4.09
CA ALA A 85 -8.69 -2.73 5.30
C ALA A 85 -7.59 -3.79 5.47
N LEU A 86 -7.23 -4.08 6.72
CA LEU A 86 -6.16 -5.01 7.11
C LEU A 86 -6.77 -6.22 7.83
N ASP A 87 -7.69 -6.90 7.14
CA ASP A 87 -8.67 -7.78 7.79
C ASP A 87 -8.30 -9.27 7.81
N ASP A 88 -7.08 -9.63 7.39
CA ASP A 88 -6.67 -11.04 7.29
C ASP A 88 -5.19 -11.24 7.64
N PHE A 89 -4.85 -10.97 8.91
CA PHE A 89 -3.51 -11.18 9.44
C PHE A 89 -3.16 -12.68 9.48
N ARG A 90 -1.99 -13.03 8.93
CA ARG A 90 -1.52 -14.43 8.86
C ARG A 90 -0.34 -14.71 9.76
N VAL A 91 0.69 -13.88 9.68
CA VAL A 91 1.93 -14.09 10.43
C VAL A 91 2.67 -12.77 10.62
N ARG A 92 3.48 -12.71 11.68
CA ARG A 92 4.49 -11.68 11.88
C ARG A 92 5.86 -12.29 11.64
N LEU A 93 6.53 -11.89 10.56
CA LEU A 93 7.87 -12.38 10.24
C LEU A 93 8.88 -11.89 11.28
N PRO A 94 9.84 -12.73 11.70
CA PRO A 94 10.80 -12.35 12.74
C PRO A 94 11.89 -11.42 12.16
N TYR A 95 11.66 -10.11 12.16
CA TYR A 95 12.63 -9.14 11.65
C TYR A 95 13.31 -8.35 12.79
N THR A 96 14.62 -8.56 12.97
CA THR A 96 15.41 -7.96 14.05
C THR A 96 16.40 -6.89 13.59
N ASN A 97 16.87 -6.97 12.34
CA ASN A 97 18.01 -6.18 11.89
C ASN A 97 17.59 -4.91 11.15
N TYR A 98 17.13 -3.90 11.88
CA TYR A 98 16.79 -2.60 11.29
C TYR A 98 18.02 -1.85 10.76
N SER A 99 19.23 -2.16 11.24
CA SER A 99 20.45 -1.41 10.89
C SER A 99 20.82 -1.52 9.41
N SER A 100 20.43 -2.57 8.69
CA SER A 100 20.81 -2.72 7.28
C SER A 100 20.09 -1.73 6.34
N ILE A 101 18.97 -1.14 6.78
CA ILE A 101 18.24 -0.14 6.00
C ILE A 101 18.74 1.29 6.23
N TYR A 102 19.26 1.56 7.43
CA TYR A 102 19.63 2.90 7.83
C TYR A 102 21.15 3.02 7.81
N PHE A 103 21.68 3.97 7.04
CA PHE A 103 23.12 4.21 6.98
C PHE A 103 23.67 4.62 8.35
N ASN A 104 24.93 4.30 8.65
CA ASN A 104 25.53 4.54 9.97
C ASN A 104 25.43 6.00 10.44
N GLY A 105 25.58 6.96 9.53
CA GLY A 105 25.41 8.38 9.83
C GLY A 105 24.05 8.77 10.38
N TYR A 106 23.01 7.92 10.20
CA TYR A 106 21.70 8.13 10.81
C TYR A 106 21.73 7.91 12.33
N TRP A 107 22.41 6.85 12.76
CA TRP A 107 22.52 6.48 14.17
C TRP A 107 23.56 7.34 14.91
N GLN A 108 24.58 7.77 14.17
CA GLN A 108 25.62 8.67 14.67
C GLN A 108 25.21 10.15 14.57
N ASP A 109 24.05 10.41 13.95
CA ASP A 109 23.48 11.74 13.78
C ASP A 109 24.43 12.72 13.09
N GLU A 110 25.01 12.30 11.98
CA GLU A 110 25.80 13.16 11.08
C GLU A 110 24.98 14.31 10.46
N PHE A 111 23.66 14.33 10.69
CA PHE A 111 22.69 15.23 10.06
C PHE A 111 21.92 16.11 11.07
N GLY A 112 22.23 16.02 12.37
CA GLY A 112 21.60 16.75 13.48
C GLY A 112 22.50 16.86 14.72
N ASP A 113 22.01 17.44 15.81
CA ASP A 113 22.70 17.53 17.12
C ASP A 113 22.07 16.61 18.20
N THR A 114 21.17 15.70 17.81
CA THR A 114 20.48 14.72 18.68
C THR A 114 20.63 13.26 18.18
N PRO A 115 21.62 12.49 18.69
CA PRO A 115 21.83 11.08 18.34
C PRO A 115 20.60 10.20 18.48
N HIS A 116 20.41 9.28 17.54
CA HIS A 116 19.35 8.26 17.60
C HIS A 116 19.96 6.89 17.91
N PRO A 117 19.78 6.31 19.09
CA PRO A 117 20.26 4.96 19.33
C PRO A 117 19.45 3.94 18.54
N VAL A 118 20.14 2.93 18.02
CA VAL A 118 19.56 1.83 17.26
C VAL A 118 18.48 1.14 18.11
N PRO A 119 17.26 0.89 17.59
CA PRO A 119 16.23 0.12 18.29
C PRO A 119 16.80 -1.21 18.80
N GLN A 120 16.91 -1.36 20.12
CA GLN A 120 17.33 -2.61 20.75
C GLN A 120 16.09 -3.42 21.13
N VAL A 121 15.91 -4.59 20.53
CA VAL A 121 14.85 -5.51 20.98
C VAL A 121 15.35 -6.27 22.21
N THR A 122 15.06 -5.75 23.40
CA THR A 122 15.41 -6.41 24.67
C THR A 122 14.31 -7.38 25.08
N GLY A 123 14.48 -8.67 24.81
CA GLY A 123 13.61 -9.74 25.35
C GLY A 123 13.55 -10.99 24.47
N THR A 124 13.64 -12.17 25.09
CA THR A 124 13.63 -13.49 24.41
C THR A 124 12.25 -13.96 23.92
N ASN A 125 11.17 -13.24 24.25
CA ASN A 125 9.80 -13.61 23.88
C ASN A 125 9.28 -12.74 22.72
N TRP A 126 9.77 -13.02 21.51
CA TRP A 126 9.50 -12.26 20.29
C TRP A 126 8.01 -12.01 20.02
N ASN A 127 7.15 -13.00 20.26
CA ASN A 127 5.70 -12.93 19.98
C ASN A 127 4.94 -11.91 20.84
N ARG A 128 5.49 -11.47 21.98
CA ARG A 128 4.95 -10.37 22.80
C ARG A 128 5.86 -9.13 22.80
N ALA A 129 7.17 -9.32 22.64
CA ALA A 129 8.15 -8.24 22.72
C ALA A 129 8.21 -7.36 21.46
N ALA A 130 7.92 -7.88 20.25
CA ALA A 130 8.01 -7.06 19.03
C ALA A 130 7.04 -5.87 19.01
N GLY A 131 5.82 -6.02 19.55
CA GLY A 131 4.88 -4.90 19.70
C GLY A 131 5.27 -3.90 20.79
N LEU A 132 5.96 -4.36 21.84
CA LEU A 132 6.40 -3.50 22.95
C LEU A 132 7.76 -2.83 22.67
N ALA A 133 8.64 -3.46 21.90
CA ALA A 133 9.93 -2.92 21.51
C ALA A 133 9.78 -1.71 20.58
N LEU A 134 8.68 -1.64 19.82
CA LEU A 134 8.32 -0.46 19.03
C LEU A 134 7.89 0.76 19.86
N LEU A 135 7.59 0.59 21.16
CA LEU A 135 7.11 1.68 22.02
C LEU A 135 8.22 2.63 22.49
N ASN A 136 9.47 2.14 22.55
CA ASN A 136 10.64 2.89 23.00
C ASN A 136 11.61 3.22 21.85
N VAL A 137 11.13 3.19 20.61
CA VAL A 137 12.02 3.35 19.45
C VAL A 137 12.36 4.80 19.24
N GLU A 138 13.64 5.15 19.43
CA GLU A 138 14.26 6.32 18.81
C GLU A 138 14.48 6.03 17.32
N ALA A 139 13.35 5.98 16.61
CA ALA A 139 13.32 5.68 15.20
C ALA A 139 13.77 6.90 14.41
N PRO A 140 14.27 6.71 13.18
CA PRO A 140 13.60 7.25 12.02
C PRO A 140 12.83 8.57 12.10
N ARG A 141 13.31 9.79 12.35
CA ARG A 141 12.39 10.94 12.25
C ARG A 141 11.79 11.00 10.83
N ALA A 142 10.47 11.12 10.76
CA ALA A 142 9.73 11.28 9.52
C ALA A 142 9.06 12.65 9.53
N ALA A 143 9.12 13.35 8.41
CA ALA A 143 8.43 14.62 8.23
C ALA A 143 7.28 14.42 7.25
N PHE A 144 6.11 14.91 7.63
CA PHE A 144 4.95 15.00 6.75
C PHE A 144 4.66 16.48 6.51
N PRO A 145 4.21 16.86 5.29
CA PRO A 145 3.78 18.22 5.04
C PRO A 145 2.57 18.57 5.92
N THR A 146 2.33 19.86 6.12
CA THR A 146 1.08 20.34 6.71
C THR A 146 -0.03 20.28 5.67
N TYR A 147 -1.19 19.78 6.06
CA TYR A 147 -2.35 19.62 5.17
C TYR A 147 -3.45 20.59 5.56
N SER A 148 -4.19 21.11 4.58
CA SER A 148 -5.33 22.01 4.81
C SER A 148 -6.65 21.29 4.57
N PHE A 149 -7.67 21.58 5.38
CA PHE A 149 -9.02 21.03 5.25
C PHE A 149 -10.08 22.11 5.57
N ALA A 150 -11.33 21.84 5.24
CA ALA A 150 -12.47 22.68 5.63
C ALA A 150 -13.40 21.88 6.56
N ALA A 151 -13.89 22.54 7.60
CA ALA A 151 -14.83 22.01 8.57
C ALA A 151 -16.13 22.84 8.61
N GLN A 152 -17.27 22.20 8.87
CA GLN A 152 -18.58 22.83 9.03
C GLN A 152 -19.30 22.25 10.25
N SER A 153 -19.86 23.08 11.12
CA SER A 153 -20.68 22.67 12.26
C SER A 153 -22.00 22.07 11.76
N GLY A 154 -22.40 20.90 12.26
CA GLY A 154 -23.63 20.22 11.84
C GLY A 154 -23.45 19.26 10.65
N GLY A 155 -22.31 19.32 9.96
CA GLY A 155 -21.74 18.17 9.24
C GLY A 155 -20.87 17.39 10.20
N GLY A 156 -21.00 16.06 10.28
CA GLY A 156 -20.34 15.15 11.23
C GLY A 156 -18.82 15.03 11.09
N LEU A 157 -18.11 16.16 11.09
CA LEU A 157 -16.65 16.31 11.09
C LEU A 157 -16.02 16.03 12.46
N SER A 158 -16.82 15.60 13.45
CA SER A 158 -16.37 15.20 14.79
C SER A 158 -15.38 14.04 14.81
N ALA A 159 -15.06 13.44 13.67
CA ALA A 159 -14.41 12.14 13.60
C ALA A 159 -13.37 12.02 12.48
N ALA A 160 -12.92 13.15 11.91
CA ALA A 160 -12.05 13.12 10.72
C ALA A 160 -10.59 13.05 10.93
N PHE A 161 -10.19 13.76 11.95
CA PHE A 161 -8.95 13.51 12.58
C PHE A 161 -9.32 12.72 13.83
N PRO A 162 -8.47 11.77 14.29
CA PRO A 162 -8.67 11.12 15.58
C PRO A 162 -8.59 12.11 16.77
N VAL A 163 -8.72 13.42 16.50
CA VAL A 163 -8.66 14.55 17.41
C VAL A 163 -10.07 14.85 17.91
N GLN A 164 -10.33 14.36 19.12
CA GLN A 164 -11.62 14.46 19.80
C GLN A 164 -12.05 15.93 20.09
N GLY A 165 -11.14 16.90 19.95
CA GLY A 165 -11.37 18.31 20.30
C GLY A 165 -11.97 19.20 19.20
N ILE A 166 -12.07 18.76 17.95
CA ILE A 166 -12.53 19.62 16.84
C ILE A 166 -13.94 20.20 17.08
N PRO A 167 -14.97 19.40 17.50
CA PRO A 167 -16.29 19.95 17.78
C PRO A 167 -16.30 21.02 18.88
N VAL A 168 -15.49 20.81 19.94
CA VAL A 168 -15.36 21.76 21.04
C VAL A 168 -14.73 23.06 20.55
N ALA A 169 -13.69 22.96 19.71
CA ALA A 169 -13.04 24.12 19.10
C ALA A 169 -13.97 24.90 18.14
N LEU A 170 -14.78 24.22 17.33
CA LEU A 170 -15.78 24.88 16.48
C LEU A 170 -16.85 25.61 17.31
N GLY A 171 -17.28 24.99 18.42
CA GLY A 171 -18.17 25.63 19.38
C GLY A 171 -17.56 26.89 19.98
N TYR A 172 -16.28 26.86 20.35
CA TYR A 172 -15.54 28.02 20.84
C TYR A 172 -15.43 29.14 19.81
N LEU A 173 -15.14 28.80 18.54
CA LEU A 173 -15.09 29.76 17.43
C LEU A 173 -16.44 30.41 17.10
N GLY A 174 -17.54 29.88 17.65
CA GLY A 174 -18.89 30.35 17.40
C GLY A 174 -19.28 30.31 15.92
N SER A 175 -18.58 29.53 15.09
CA SER A 175 -18.71 29.55 13.63
C SER A 175 -19.37 28.29 13.10
N ALA A 176 -20.20 28.46 12.07
CA ALA A 176 -20.80 27.34 11.36
C ALA A 176 -19.82 26.63 10.42
N SER A 177 -18.66 27.24 10.15
CA SER A 177 -17.60 26.66 9.33
C SER A 177 -16.23 27.25 9.67
N ALA A 178 -15.19 26.47 9.42
CA ALA A 178 -13.80 26.84 9.64
C ALA A 178 -12.93 26.24 8.53
N SER A 179 -11.84 26.89 8.15
CA SER A 179 -10.72 26.23 7.49
C SER A 179 -9.75 25.75 8.57
N GLY A 180 -9.05 24.66 8.34
CA GLY A 180 -8.09 24.14 9.29
C GLY A 180 -6.85 23.59 8.61
N THR A 181 -5.80 23.41 9.40
CA THR A 181 -4.61 22.67 8.98
C THR A 181 -4.30 21.58 9.98
N VAL A 182 -3.80 20.45 9.49
CA VAL A 182 -3.28 19.36 10.32
C VAL A 182 -1.82 19.13 10.03
N THR A 183 -1.04 19.06 11.10
CA THR A 183 0.38 18.73 11.08
C THR A 183 0.58 17.45 11.87
N ILE A 184 1.24 16.48 11.26
CA ILE A 184 1.63 15.24 11.93
C ILE A 184 2.97 15.53 12.63
N ALA A 185 2.93 15.60 13.96
CA ALA A 185 4.05 16.03 14.78
C ALA A 185 4.67 14.84 15.50
N ASP A 186 5.98 14.93 15.74
CA ASP A 186 6.74 13.85 16.37
C ASP A 186 6.52 12.49 15.65
N ALA A 187 6.70 12.53 14.33
CA ALA A 187 6.54 11.38 13.47
C ALA A 187 7.86 10.63 13.27
N TYR A 188 7.73 9.32 13.15
CA TYR A 188 8.84 8.38 13.05
C TYR A 188 8.58 7.34 11.96
N THR A 189 9.62 6.62 11.53
CA THR A 189 9.50 5.50 10.61
C THR A 189 10.41 4.34 10.98
N VAL A 190 9.87 3.14 10.87
CA VAL A 190 10.60 1.88 11.06
C VAL A 190 10.44 1.05 9.81
N GLY A 191 11.55 0.70 9.15
CA GLY A 191 11.60 -0.08 7.92
C GLY A 191 12.47 -1.32 8.06
N GLY A 192 12.05 -2.42 7.43
CA GLY A 192 12.82 -3.64 7.27
C GLY A 192 13.17 -3.92 5.81
N ASP A 193 14.36 -4.50 5.61
CA ASP A 193 14.94 -4.83 4.30
C ASP A 193 13.99 -5.75 3.53
N PRO A 194 13.42 -5.30 2.39
CA PRO A 194 12.48 -6.09 1.62
C PRO A 194 13.06 -7.44 1.16
N THR A 195 14.37 -7.54 0.91
CA THR A 195 15.02 -8.79 0.52
C THR A 195 15.02 -9.78 1.66
N VAL A 196 15.35 -9.33 2.87
CA VAL A 196 15.32 -10.18 4.07
C VAL A 196 13.90 -10.59 4.40
N LEU A 197 12.94 -9.67 4.36
CA LEU A 197 11.52 -9.96 4.58
C LEU A 197 10.98 -10.96 3.55
N LEU A 198 11.35 -10.83 2.27
CA LEU A 198 10.97 -11.79 1.23
C LEU A 198 11.56 -13.17 1.49
N HIS A 199 12.83 -13.25 1.90
CA HIS A 199 13.46 -14.51 2.27
C HIS A 199 12.73 -15.18 3.45
N GLN A 200 12.39 -14.41 4.49
CA GLN A 200 11.63 -14.89 5.63
C GLN A 200 10.22 -15.34 5.25
N LEU A 201 9.54 -14.60 4.37
CA LEU A 201 8.23 -14.98 3.84
C LEU A 201 8.30 -16.31 3.10
N ARG A 202 9.29 -16.48 2.21
CA ARG A 202 9.50 -17.74 1.48
C ARG A 202 9.78 -18.90 2.42
N HIS A 203 10.62 -18.70 3.43
CA HIS A 203 10.89 -19.72 4.43
C HIS A 203 9.62 -20.14 5.19
N TRP A 204 8.79 -19.17 5.59
CA TRP A 204 7.51 -19.43 6.25
C TRP A 204 6.52 -20.15 5.32
N ALA A 205 6.37 -19.69 4.08
CA ALA A 205 5.44 -20.26 3.10
C ALA A 205 5.82 -21.68 2.67
N ASN A 206 7.12 -22.01 2.61
CA ASN A 206 7.62 -23.34 2.24
C ASN A 206 7.44 -24.41 3.34
N GLN A 207 6.93 -24.05 4.52
CA GLN A 207 6.58 -25.05 5.52
C GLN A 207 5.41 -25.90 4.98
N PRO A 208 5.49 -27.24 5.02
CA PRO A 208 4.52 -28.11 4.33
C PRO A 208 3.06 -27.82 4.67
N VAL A 209 2.78 -27.51 5.94
CA VAL A 209 1.45 -27.15 6.42
C VAL A 209 0.98 -25.81 5.84
N ILE A 210 1.87 -24.81 5.80
CA ILE A 210 1.53 -23.48 5.26
C ILE A 210 1.35 -23.53 3.76
N ALA A 211 2.23 -24.22 3.04
CA ALA A 211 2.12 -24.43 1.59
C ALA A 211 0.79 -25.10 1.22
N ALA A 212 0.36 -26.12 1.97
CA ALA A 212 -0.92 -26.78 1.76
C ALA A 212 -2.12 -25.84 2.00
N VAL A 213 -2.09 -25.03 3.06
CA VAL A 213 -3.13 -24.03 3.34
C VAL A 213 -3.18 -22.97 2.24
N LEU A 214 -2.02 -22.48 1.79
CA LEU A 214 -1.94 -21.50 0.71
C LEU A 214 -2.47 -22.07 -0.61
N ASP A 215 -2.11 -23.31 -0.94
CA ASP A 215 -2.61 -24.03 -2.13
C ASP A 215 -4.13 -24.21 -2.08
N GLU A 216 -4.69 -24.68 -0.95
CA GLU A 216 -6.13 -24.80 -0.77
C GLU A 216 -6.83 -23.43 -0.88
N THR A 217 -6.22 -22.39 -0.32
CA THR A 217 -6.75 -21.03 -0.40
C THR A 217 -6.76 -20.53 -1.85
N VAL A 218 -5.71 -20.78 -2.63
CA VAL A 218 -5.67 -20.42 -4.06
C VAL A 218 -6.74 -21.16 -4.85
N LYS A 219 -6.94 -22.46 -4.57
CA LYS A 219 -7.94 -23.29 -5.25
C LYS A 219 -9.38 -22.89 -4.94
N THR A 220 -9.63 -22.34 -3.76
CA THR A 220 -10.98 -21.95 -3.30
C THR A 220 -11.28 -20.48 -3.52
N ALA A 221 -10.26 -19.61 -3.57
CA ALA A 221 -10.43 -18.19 -3.80
C ALA A 221 -10.71 -17.88 -5.27
N ALA A 222 -11.72 -17.05 -5.50
CA ALA A 222 -11.94 -16.37 -6.77
C ALA A 222 -11.97 -14.86 -6.52
N PRO A 223 -11.16 -14.06 -7.21
CA PRO A 223 -10.26 -14.41 -8.32
C PRO A 223 -8.84 -14.82 -7.87
N THR A 224 -8.15 -15.55 -8.74
CA THR A 224 -6.72 -15.84 -8.64
C THR A 224 -5.90 -14.88 -9.51
N PRO A 225 -4.64 -14.58 -9.13
CA PRO A 225 -3.97 -15.04 -7.92
C PRO A 225 -4.43 -14.28 -6.65
N ILE A 226 -4.33 -14.94 -5.49
CA ILE A 226 -4.37 -14.25 -4.19
C ILE A 226 -2.98 -13.70 -3.88
N TYR A 227 -2.89 -12.79 -2.92
CA TYR A 227 -1.63 -12.13 -2.59
C TYR A 227 -1.34 -12.16 -1.09
N LEU A 228 -0.06 -12.27 -0.75
CA LEU A 228 0.45 -12.01 0.59
C LEU A 228 1.05 -10.61 0.62
N ARG A 229 0.44 -9.70 1.36
CA ARG A 229 0.94 -8.35 1.58
C ARG A 229 1.85 -8.32 2.79
N VAL A 230 3.11 -7.97 2.58
CA VAL A 230 4.10 -7.83 3.65
C VAL A 230 4.32 -6.35 3.95
N VAL A 231 4.14 -5.97 5.22
CA VAL A 231 4.48 -4.63 5.71
C VAL A 231 5.99 -4.51 5.80
N SER A 232 6.60 -3.68 4.95
CA SER A 232 8.05 -3.46 4.93
C SER A 232 8.47 -2.21 5.68
N ARG A 233 7.57 -1.22 5.85
CA ARG A 233 7.84 0.00 6.61
C ARG A 233 6.57 0.52 7.25
N VAL A 234 6.65 0.99 8.48
CA VAL A 234 5.56 1.70 9.16
C VAL A 234 5.97 3.14 9.44
N TYR A 235 4.98 4.03 9.41
CA TYR A 235 5.10 5.42 9.83
C TYR A 235 4.27 5.62 11.07
N LEU A 236 4.89 6.14 12.11
CA LEU A 236 4.35 6.30 13.44
C LEU A 236 4.23 7.79 13.75
N THR A 237 3.29 8.18 14.60
CA THR A 237 3.22 9.53 15.15
C THR A 237 2.89 9.50 16.64
N ARG A 238 3.48 10.41 17.42
CA ARG A 238 3.09 10.66 18.81
C ARG A 238 2.19 11.87 18.98
N ALA A 239 2.11 12.75 17.99
CA ALA A 239 1.26 13.93 18.08
C ALA A 239 0.60 14.30 16.76
N ILE A 240 -0.55 14.94 16.87
CA ILE A 240 -1.25 15.59 15.77
C ILE A 240 -1.63 16.99 16.23
N ASP A 241 -1.12 17.99 15.52
CA ASP A 241 -1.46 19.40 15.75
C ASP A 241 -2.52 19.83 14.74
N VAL A 242 -3.59 20.45 15.23
CA VAL A 242 -4.69 20.96 14.41
C VAL A 242 -4.84 22.45 14.68
N ALA A 243 -4.76 23.27 13.63
CA ALA A 243 -5.17 24.66 13.70
C ALA A 243 -6.49 24.84 12.96
N LEU A 244 -7.41 25.62 13.52
CA LEU A 244 -8.70 25.97 12.95
C LEU A 244 -8.82 27.48 12.89
N GLN A 245 -9.39 27.99 11.80
CA GLN A 245 -9.67 29.40 11.58
C GLN A 245 -11.12 29.55 11.12
N SER A 246 -11.88 30.43 11.79
CA SER A 246 -13.28 30.71 11.48
C SER A 246 -13.46 31.19 10.04
N ALA A 247 -14.44 30.66 9.31
CA ALA A 247 -14.74 31.12 7.95
C ALA A 247 -15.34 32.54 7.92
N ARG A 248 -15.87 33.04 9.06
CA ARG A 248 -16.46 34.39 9.15
C ARG A 248 -15.44 35.51 8.88
N SER A 249 -14.14 35.25 9.04
CA SER A 249 -13.10 36.24 8.75
C SER A 249 -12.79 36.41 7.26
N PHE A 250 -13.36 35.59 6.36
CA PHE A 250 -13.08 35.67 4.92
C PHE A 250 -14.03 36.59 4.13
N GLY A 251 -14.96 37.29 4.80
CA GLY A 251 -15.82 38.30 4.19
C GLY A 251 -15.31 39.72 4.48
N GLY A 252 -14.37 40.23 3.67
CA GLY A 252 -14.09 41.68 3.65
C GLY A 252 -12.64 42.15 3.85
N SER A 253 -11.61 41.30 3.68
CA SER A 253 -10.23 41.80 3.55
C SER A 253 -9.49 41.08 2.43
N ALA A 254 -9.47 41.70 1.25
CA ALA A 254 -8.48 41.41 0.23
C ALA A 254 -7.13 41.97 0.73
N GLN A 255 -6.40 41.20 1.52
CA GLN A 255 -4.99 41.44 1.80
C GLN A 255 -4.21 40.17 1.48
N ALA A 256 -3.53 40.21 0.34
CA ALA A 256 -2.49 39.26 -0.02
C ALA A 256 -1.32 39.45 0.95
N GLY A 257 -1.06 38.46 1.80
CA GLY A 257 0.11 38.44 2.68
C GLY A 257 -0.15 37.78 4.03
N THR A 258 0.41 36.56 4.19
CA THR A 258 0.69 35.84 5.45
C THR A 258 -0.43 35.81 6.49
N GLY A 259 -1.10 34.65 6.61
CA GLY A 259 -1.96 34.35 7.75
C GLY A 259 -1.19 34.59 9.06
N GLY A 260 -1.55 35.65 9.77
CA GLY A 260 -0.92 36.02 11.02
C GLY A 260 -1.17 34.93 12.05
N ALA A 261 -0.14 34.13 12.33
CA ALA A 261 -0.06 33.45 13.60
C ALA A 261 -0.20 34.54 14.68
N VAL A 262 -1.21 34.43 15.54
CA VAL A 262 -1.28 35.28 16.73
C VAL A 262 -0.01 34.97 17.53
N PRO A 263 0.92 35.92 17.71
CA PRO A 263 2.16 35.62 18.41
C PRO A 263 1.82 35.33 19.87
N LEU A 264 1.97 34.08 20.30
CA LEU A 264 1.79 33.65 21.71
C LEU A 264 2.78 34.32 22.68
N VAL A 265 3.75 35.05 22.15
CA VAL A 265 4.77 35.76 22.90
C VAL A 265 4.87 37.18 22.34
N THR A 266 4.27 38.14 23.04
CA THR A 266 4.61 39.55 22.85
C THR A 266 5.54 39.92 24.01
N ASN A 267 6.83 40.12 23.72
CA ASN A 267 7.86 40.56 24.69
C ASN A 267 8.18 39.59 25.85
N GLY A 268 8.16 38.26 25.63
CA GLY A 268 8.64 37.28 26.61
C GLY A 268 7.81 37.12 27.90
N VAL A 269 6.71 37.88 28.04
CA VAL A 269 5.77 37.76 29.16
C VAL A 269 4.49 37.14 28.63
N VAL A 270 4.24 35.88 28.99
CA VAL A 270 2.99 35.20 28.67
C VAL A 270 1.87 35.84 29.48
N ASN A 271 0.81 36.31 28.81
CA ASN A 271 -0.34 36.90 29.47
C ASN A 271 -1.02 35.86 30.40
N THR A 272 -1.08 36.14 31.70
CA THR A 272 -1.64 35.22 32.70
C THR A 272 -3.13 34.94 32.48
N ASN A 273 -3.88 35.88 31.89
CA ASN A 273 -5.29 35.68 31.55
C ASN A 273 -5.43 34.70 30.37
N TYR A 274 -4.48 34.71 29.44
CA TYR A 274 -4.41 33.75 28.34
C TYR A 274 -4.12 32.33 28.82
N LEU A 275 -3.15 32.18 29.73
CA LEU A 275 -2.90 30.88 30.39
C LEU A 275 -4.10 30.40 31.20
N SER A 276 -4.80 31.30 31.87
CA SER A 276 -6.03 30.97 32.61
C SER A 276 -7.15 30.51 31.69
N LEU A 277 -7.31 31.14 30.53
CA LEU A 277 -8.25 30.71 29.49
C LEU A 277 -7.87 29.33 28.93
N LEU A 278 -6.59 29.11 28.57
CA LEU A 278 -6.13 27.80 28.11
C LEU A 278 -6.35 26.72 29.17
N ASN A 279 -6.06 27.01 30.44
CA ASN A 279 -6.30 26.08 31.54
C ASN A 279 -7.80 25.80 31.76
N ALA A 280 -8.66 26.81 31.63
CA ALA A 280 -10.11 26.63 31.70
C ALA A 280 -10.64 25.78 30.53
N LEU A 281 -10.18 26.04 29.31
CA LEU A 281 -10.54 25.26 28.12
C LEU A 281 -10.06 23.80 28.23
N ASN A 282 -8.84 23.58 28.72
CA ASN A 282 -8.33 22.24 28.99
C ASN A 282 -9.13 21.54 30.11
N GLY A 283 -9.47 22.25 31.19
CA GLY A 283 -10.31 21.69 32.26
C GLY A 283 -11.73 21.34 31.82
N MET A 284 -12.33 22.09 30.89
CA MET A 284 -13.61 21.73 30.27
C MET A 284 -13.50 20.47 29.40
N MET A 285 -12.37 20.27 28.72
CA MET A 285 -12.12 19.08 27.91
C MET A 285 -11.93 17.82 28.76
N ASP A 286 -11.24 17.95 29.89
CA ASP A 286 -11.11 16.87 30.89
C ASP A 286 -12.48 16.47 31.45
N GLN A 287 -13.39 17.43 31.67
CA GLN A 287 -14.76 17.16 32.13
C GLN A 287 -15.67 16.60 31.03
N ALA A 288 -15.45 16.98 29.77
CA ALA A 288 -16.21 16.51 28.61
C ALA A 288 -15.81 15.10 28.16
N THR A 289 -14.71 14.56 28.68
CA THR A 289 -14.31 13.17 28.45
C THR A 289 -14.96 12.31 29.53
N PRO A 290 -16.11 11.62 29.27
CA PRO A 290 -16.72 10.79 30.29
C PRO A 290 -15.75 9.68 30.67
N SER A 291 -15.17 9.75 31.86
CA SER A 291 -14.58 8.61 32.52
C SER A 291 -15.70 7.59 32.69
N ILE A 292 -15.83 6.60 31.80
CA ILE A 292 -16.84 5.54 31.89
C ILE A 292 -16.37 4.57 33.00
N PRO A 293 -16.99 4.57 34.19
CA PRO A 293 -16.67 3.62 35.24
C PRO A 293 -17.71 2.50 35.19
N GLY A 294 -17.35 1.36 34.61
CA GLY A 294 -18.17 0.14 34.68
C GLY A 294 -19.28 0.03 33.64
N GLY A 295 -19.46 -1.20 33.13
CA GLY A 295 -20.31 -1.53 32.00
C GLY A 295 -21.80 -1.23 32.19
N GLY A 296 -22.41 -0.75 31.10
CA GLY A 296 -23.85 -0.62 30.94
C GLY A 296 -24.15 -0.26 29.49
N THR A 297 -24.77 -1.19 28.77
CA THR A 297 -25.11 -1.11 27.34
C THR A 297 -26.10 0.01 27.05
N ALA A 298 -25.67 1.04 26.31
CA ALA A 298 -26.56 1.90 25.52
C ALA A 298 -25.78 2.55 24.35
N ASN A 299 -26.40 2.54 23.18
CA ASN A 299 -25.87 2.87 21.86
C ASN A 299 -25.25 4.28 21.76
N ILE A 300 -23.92 4.35 21.90
CA ILE A 300 -23.11 5.39 21.25
C ILE A 300 -22.06 4.65 20.43
N SER A 301 -22.12 4.85 19.11
CA SER A 301 -21.19 4.34 18.11
C SER A 301 -19.74 4.54 18.56
N SER A 302 -19.06 3.41 18.82
CA SER A 302 -17.64 3.16 19.04
C SER A 302 -16.76 4.37 19.39
N PRO A 303 -16.30 4.51 20.65
CA PRO A 303 -15.23 5.46 20.95
C PRO A 303 -13.95 4.93 20.32
N ILE A 304 -13.36 5.71 19.40
CA ILE A 304 -11.98 5.50 18.96
C ILE A 304 -11.09 5.79 20.19
N LYS A 305 -10.89 4.74 20.98
CA LYS A 305 -10.12 4.67 22.23
C LYS A 305 -8.60 4.64 21.95
N ALA A 306 -8.13 5.44 21.00
CA ALA A 306 -6.71 5.70 20.86
C ALA A 306 -6.35 6.71 21.97
N GLY A 307 -5.93 6.22 23.13
CA GLY A 307 -5.71 6.98 24.37
C GLY A 307 -4.70 8.11 24.23
N GLY A 308 -5.16 9.27 23.77
CA GLY A 308 -4.37 10.50 23.68
C GLY A 308 -5.10 11.65 24.34
N ALA A 309 -4.36 12.48 25.07
CA ALA A 309 -4.87 13.71 25.65
C ALA A 309 -4.92 14.80 24.56
N VAL A 310 -6.06 15.46 24.44
CA VAL A 310 -6.20 16.64 23.59
C VAL A 310 -6.00 17.87 24.47
N LYS A 311 -5.24 18.86 23.97
CA LYS A 311 -4.92 20.11 24.66
C LYS A 311 -5.12 21.28 23.72
N PHE A 312 -5.72 22.36 24.19
CA PHE A 312 -5.66 23.65 23.52
C PHE A 312 -4.25 24.23 23.65
N VAL A 313 -3.58 24.41 22.52
CA VAL A 313 -2.26 25.07 22.44
C VAL A 313 -2.39 26.55 22.13
N SER A 314 -3.49 26.95 21.48
CA SER A 314 -3.83 28.35 21.27
C SER A 314 -5.33 28.57 21.17
N ALA A 315 -5.84 29.71 21.63
CA ALA A 315 -7.22 30.12 21.44
C ALA A 315 -7.32 31.63 21.21
N GLY A 316 -8.06 32.04 20.19
CA GLY A 316 -8.33 33.44 19.85
C GLY A 316 -9.73 33.59 19.26
N GLU A 317 -10.16 34.83 19.03
CA GLU A 317 -11.53 35.13 18.59
C GLU A 317 -11.92 34.42 17.28
N SER A 318 -10.96 34.28 16.37
CA SER A 318 -11.17 33.67 15.05
C SER A 318 -10.30 32.44 14.78
N SER A 319 -9.48 31.99 15.74
CA SER A 319 -8.61 30.83 15.55
C SER A 319 -8.45 29.98 16.82
N VAL A 320 -8.28 28.68 16.63
CA VAL A 320 -8.02 27.72 17.72
C VAL A 320 -6.92 26.76 17.28
N GLY A 321 -5.95 26.51 18.14
CA GLY A 321 -4.96 25.46 17.99
C GLY A 321 -5.20 24.35 19.01
N LEU A 322 -5.28 23.12 18.53
CA LEU A 322 -5.38 21.90 19.30
C LEU A 322 -4.12 21.06 19.06
N GLN A 323 -3.67 20.37 20.09
CA GLN A 323 -2.67 19.33 19.98
C GLN A 323 -3.23 18.07 20.63
N GLN A 324 -3.18 16.96 19.92
CA GLN A 324 -3.44 15.65 20.48
C GLN A 324 -2.12 14.90 20.60
N ALA A 325 -1.71 14.61 21.84
CA ALA A 325 -0.56 13.76 22.10
C ALA A 325 -1.03 12.35 22.46
N PHE A 326 -0.32 11.34 21.97
CA PHE A 326 -0.56 9.94 22.27
C PHE A 326 0.49 9.41 23.24
N ASP A 327 0.06 8.68 24.25
CA ASP A 327 0.98 8.04 25.22
C ASP A 327 1.94 7.07 24.52
N ARG A 328 1.51 6.52 23.38
CA ARG A 328 2.27 5.58 22.55
C ARG A 328 2.19 6.00 21.08
N PRO A 329 3.27 5.83 20.31
CA PRO A 329 3.23 6.10 18.88
C PRO A 329 2.15 5.27 18.19
N LEU A 330 1.37 5.90 17.31
CA LEU A 330 0.35 5.24 16.50
C LEU A 330 0.77 5.19 15.04
N VAL A 331 0.48 4.07 14.38
CA VAL A 331 0.73 3.89 12.96
C VAL A 331 -0.28 4.68 12.15
N ILE A 332 0.23 5.63 11.37
CA ILE A 332 -0.56 6.48 10.44
C ILE A 332 -0.57 5.94 9.02
N GLY A 333 0.40 5.10 8.68
CA GLY A 333 0.54 4.53 7.36
C GLY A 333 1.68 3.54 7.27
N TYR A 334 1.73 2.80 6.16
CA TYR A 334 2.77 1.82 5.90
C TYR A 334 3.18 1.79 4.42
N LEU A 335 4.36 1.23 4.15
CA LEU A 335 4.74 0.70 2.85
C LEU A 335 4.82 -0.81 2.94
N GLY A 336 4.55 -1.46 1.82
CA GLY A 336 4.63 -2.90 1.71
C GLY A 336 4.86 -3.34 0.28
N PHE A 337 5.00 -4.65 0.14
CA PHE A 337 4.98 -5.32 -1.13
C PHE A 337 4.01 -6.50 -1.08
N ASP A 338 3.35 -6.75 -2.19
CA ASP A 338 2.43 -7.85 -2.39
C ASP A 338 3.15 -8.96 -3.16
N VAL A 339 3.01 -10.19 -2.70
CA VAL A 339 3.59 -11.39 -3.34
C VAL A 339 2.43 -12.27 -3.80
N PRO A 340 2.26 -12.50 -5.12
CA PRO A 340 1.19 -13.37 -5.60
C PRO A 340 1.46 -14.81 -5.16
N VAL A 341 0.40 -15.54 -4.85
CA VAL A 341 0.43 -16.96 -4.51
C VAL A 341 -0.26 -17.73 -5.63
N TYR A 342 0.43 -18.73 -6.16
CA TYR A 342 -0.03 -19.58 -7.26
C TYR A 342 -0.45 -20.97 -6.77
N GLU A 343 -0.98 -21.79 -7.67
CA GLU A 343 -1.26 -23.20 -7.41
C GLU A 343 -0.01 -23.93 -6.90
N GLY A 344 -0.19 -24.78 -5.89
CA GLY A 344 0.89 -25.42 -5.15
C GLY A 344 1.40 -24.61 -3.95
N GLY A 345 0.85 -23.42 -3.70
CA GLY A 345 1.32 -22.52 -2.64
C GLY A 345 2.60 -21.77 -3.01
N ASP A 346 2.99 -21.81 -4.28
CA ASP A 346 4.21 -21.18 -4.79
C ASP A 346 4.09 -19.64 -4.73
N LEU A 347 5.14 -18.98 -4.25
CA LEU A 347 5.21 -17.52 -4.21
C LEU A 347 5.81 -16.95 -5.50
N GLY A 348 5.20 -15.87 -6.02
CA GLY A 348 5.72 -15.09 -7.14
C GLY A 348 6.67 -13.97 -6.73
N ALA A 349 6.94 -13.06 -7.68
CA ALA A 349 7.84 -11.95 -7.46
C ALA A 349 7.15 -10.87 -6.59
N PRO A 350 7.87 -10.20 -5.68
CA PRO A 350 7.29 -9.11 -4.91
C PRO A 350 6.97 -7.92 -5.82
N ILE A 351 5.79 -7.34 -5.64
CA ILE A 351 5.32 -6.15 -6.34
C ILE A 351 5.08 -5.07 -5.29
N PRO A 352 5.67 -3.87 -5.38
CA PRO A 352 5.35 -2.79 -4.45
C PRO A 352 3.85 -2.54 -4.39
N THR A 353 3.26 -2.58 -3.18
CA THR A 353 1.81 -2.53 -3.01
C THR A 353 1.21 -1.27 -3.66
N PHE A 354 1.90 -0.13 -3.54
CA PHE A 354 1.46 1.13 -4.16
C PHE A 354 1.39 1.07 -5.70
N LEU A 355 2.34 0.40 -6.35
CA LEU A 355 2.32 0.23 -7.81
C LEU A 355 1.14 -0.63 -8.25
N ARG A 356 0.85 -1.66 -7.47
CA ARG A 356 -0.30 -2.55 -7.70
C ARG A 356 -1.61 -1.77 -7.59
N LEU A 357 -1.80 -1.00 -6.52
CA LEU A 357 -3.02 -0.21 -6.27
C LEU A 357 -3.24 0.89 -7.31
N THR A 358 -2.16 1.51 -7.81
CA THR A 358 -2.24 2.55 -8.84
C THR A 358 -2.34 1.99 -10.26
N ARG A 359 -2.40 0.65 -10.42
CA ARG A 359 -2.50 -0.05 -11.72
C ARG A 359 -1.41 0.34 -12.72
N LYS A 360 -0.22 0.69 -12.23
CA LYS A 360 0.91 1.10 -13.07
C LYS A 360 1.78 -0.07 -13.57
N VAL A 361 1.44 -1.28 -13.16
CA VAL A 361 2.19 -2.50 -13.49
C VAL A 361 1.18 -3.56 -13.89
N ASP A 362 1.31 -4.08 -15.09
CA ASP A 362 0.60 -5.27 -15.52
C ASP A 362 1.00 -6.42 -14.59
N GLU A 363 0.03 -7.25 -14.18
CA GLU A 363 0.35 -8.40 -13.33
C GLU A 363 1.43 -9.22 -14.04
N PRO A 364 2.57 -9.48 -13.37
CA PRO A 364 3.66 -10.22 -14.00
C PRO A 364 3.07 -11.56 -14.45
N VAL A 365 3.28 -11.88 -15.74
CA VAL A 365 2.91 -13.17 -16.32
C VAL A 365 3.43 -14.24 -15.37
N VAL A 366 2.58 -15.23 -15.05
CA VAL A 366 2.81 -16.32 -14.08
C VAL A 366 4.16 -17.00 -14.34
N GLY A 367 5.22 -16.40 -13.82
CA GLY A 367 6.54 -16.96 -13.70
C GLY A 367 6.65 -17.38 -12.25
N ARG A 368 6.71 -18.68 -11.99
CA ARG A 368 7.01 -19.21 -10.66
C ARG A 368 8.28 -18.51 -10.15
N ALA A 369 8.13 -17.56 -9.24
CA ALA A 369 9.26 -16.91 -8.59
C ALA A 369 9.64 -17.66 -7.29
N GLY A 370 9.54 -18.99 -7.33
CA GLY A 370 10.46 -19.80 -6.56
C GLY A 370 11.89 -19.39 -6.94
N GLN A 371 12.85 -19.54 -6.02
CA GLN A 371 14.23 -19.66 -6.46
C GLN A 371 14.22 -20.76 -7.52
N LEU A 372 14.43 -20.37 -8.78
CA LEU A 372 14.68 -21.34 -9.82
C LEU A 372 15.82 -22.20 -9.27
N ASN A 373 15.59 -23.50 -9.13
CA ASN A 373 16.70 -24.38 -8.84
C ASN A 373 17.74 -24.22 -9.97
N ILE A 374 18.97 -24.69 -9.76
CA ILE A 374 20.07 -24.46 -10.71
C ILE A 374 19.65 -24.85 -12.14
N ASP A 375 18.92 -25.94 -12.31
CA ASP A 375 18.44 -26.40 -13.61
C ASP A 375 17.39 -25.48 -14.24
N GLN A 376 16.44 -24.98 -13.44
CA GLN A 376 15.43 -24.03 -13.88
C GLN A 376 16.05 -22.68 -14.25
N ALA A 377 17.05 -22.22 -13.50
CA ALA A 377 17.76 -20.98 -13.78
C ALA A 377 18.57 -21.12 -15.08
N GLN A 378 19.24 -22.26 -15.24
CA GLN A 378 19.99 -22.58 -16.45
C GLN A 378 19.07 -22.73 -17.67
N PHE A 379 17.87 -23.30 -17.51
CA PHE A 379 16.87 -23.37 -18.58
C PHE A 379 16.47 -21.98 -19.08
N VAL A 380 16.16 -21.06 -18.17
CA VAL A 380 15.84 -19.66 -18.53
C VAL A 380 17.02 -18.98 -19.22
N ALA A 381 18.25 -19.22 -18.75
CA ALA A 381 19.46 -18.70 -19.37
C ALA A 381 19.67 -19.27 -20.79
N ASN A 382 19.43 -20.56 -20.99
CA ASN A 382 19.54 -21.25 -22.27
C ASN A 382 18.51 -20.73 -23.29
N GLU A 383 17.26 -20.55 -22.88
CA GLU A 383 16.20 -19.94 -23.71
C GLU A 383 16.56 -18.50 -24.13
N ALA A 384 17.09 -17.70 -23.20
CA ALA A 384 17.56 -16.35 -23.52
C ALA A 384 18.75 -16.37 -24.49
N ALA A 385 19.72 -17.25 -24.28
CA ALA A 385 20.87 -17.43 -25.17
C ALA A 385 20.43 -17.85 -26.58
N LEU A 386 19.45 -18.74 -26.70
CA LEU A 386 18.93 -19.17 -28.00
C LEU A 386 18.32 -18.02 -28.80
N ARG A 387 17.53 -17.15 -28.15
CA ARG A 387 16.93 -15.97 -28.78
C ARG A 387 18.00 -14.98 -29.25
N ASP A 388 19.05 -14.78 -28.45
CA ASP A 388 20.18 -13.93 -28.83
C ASP A 388 20.95 -14.50 -30.05
N VAL A 389 21.20 -15.82 -30.05
CA VAL A 389 21.82 -16.51 -31.19
C VAL A 389 20.94 -16.41 -32.43
N ALA A 390 19.61 -16.52 -32.30
CA ALA A 390 18.69 -16.37 -33.44
C ALA A 390 18.74 -14.97 -34.05
N GLY A 391 18.95 -13.93 -33.23
CA GLY A 391 19.12 -12.56 -33.70
C GLY A 391 20.46 -12.31 -34.42
N ARG A 392 21.55 -12.95 -33.97
CA ARG A 392 22.91 -12.72 -34.51
C ARG A 392 23.31 -13.69 -35.62
N ASN A 393 22.94 -14.96 -35.48
CA ASN A 393 23.32 -16.05 -36.37
C ASN A 393 22.15 -17.04 -36.57
N PRO A 394 21.20 -16.71 -37.46
CA PRO A 394 20.04 -17.53 -37.80
C PRO A 394 20.33 -19.01 -38.08
N ALA A 395 21.39 -19.28 -38.85
CA ALA A 395 21.76 -20.64 -39.21
C ALA A 395 22.24 -21.45 -38.00
N GLN A 396 22.99 -20.83 -37.09
CA GLN A 396 23.40 -21.47 -35.85
C GLN A 396 22.21 -21.76 -34.94
N ALA A 397 21.28 -20.82 -34.76
CA ALA A 397 20.09 -21.05 -33.96
C ALA A 397 19.25 -22.24 -34.46
N VAL A 398 19.08 -22.37 -35.79
CA VAL A 398 18.39 -23.53 -36.38
C VAL A 398 19.14 -24.84 -36.09
N ARG A 399 20.48 -24.84 -36.13
CA ARG A 399 21.28 -26.03 -35.75
C ARG A 399 21.09 -26.40 -34.28
N VAL A 400 21.15 -25.41 -33.38
CA VAL A 400 20.96 -25.63 -31.94
C VAL A 400 19.56 -26.20 -31.65
N MET A 401 18.51 -25.58 -32.21
CA MET A 401 17.13 -26.09 -32.04
C MET A 401 16.97 -27.51 -32.58
N LYS A 402 17.54 -27.84 -33.76
CA LYS A 402 17.51 -29.20 -34.31
C LYS A 402 18.22 -30.21 -33.41
N GLY A 403 19.37 -29.83 -32.84
CA GLY A 403 20.12 -30.66 -31.90
C GLY A 403 19.33 -30.93 -30.62
N ILE A 404 18.67 -29.92 -30.05
CA ILE A 404 17.83 -30.08 -28.86
C ILE A 404 16.64 -31.00 -29.15
N VAL A 405 15.92 -30.78 -30.25
CA VAL A 405 14.77 -31.64 -30.64
C VAL A 405 15.22 -33.10 -30.80
N ALA A 406 16.37 -33.33 -31.43
CA ALA A 406 16.92 -34.67 -31.62
C ALA A 406 17.38 -35.32 -30.30
N GLY A 407 17.94 -34.55 -29.38
CA GLY A 407 18.44 -35.06 -28.10
C GLY A 407 17.34 -35.36 -27.08
N LEU A 408 16.20 -34.66 -27.16
CA LEU A 408 15.07 -34.87 -26.25
C LEU A 408 14.11 -35.98 -26.73
N ASP A 409 13.91 -36.10 -28.05
CA ASP A 409 13.06 -37.11 -28.71
C ASP A 409 11.68 -37.28 -28.04
N THR A 410 10.93 -36.18 -27.92
CA THR A 410 9.59 -36.21 -27.31
C THR A 410 8.51 -35.59 -28.18
N GLU A 411 7.26 -36.03 -27.99
CA GLU A 411 6.10 -35.57 -28.76
C GLU A 411 5.85 -34.06 -28.66
N GLU A 412 6.21 -33.43 -27.53
CA GLU A 412 6.09 -31.98 -27.32
C GLU A 412 6.85 -31.17 -28.39
N PHE A 413 7.90 -31.74 -28.99
CA PHE A 413 8.69 -31.10 -30.05
C PHE A 413 8.34 -31.55 -31.48
N SER A 414 7.39 -32.47 -31.67
CA SER A 414 7.07 -33.04 -32.98
C SER A 414 6.68 -31.99 -34.04
N GLY A 415 5.82 -31.04 -33.67
CA GLY A 415 5.39 -29.94 -34.54
C GLY A 415 6.55 -29.01 -34.91
N VAL A 416 7.34 -28.60 -33.91
CA VAL A 416 8.50 -27.71 -34.11
C VAL A 416 9.59 -28.40 -34.95
N GLY A 417 9.80 -29.70 -34.76
CA GLY A 417 10.73 -30.50 -35.54
C GLY A 417 10.39 -30.52 -37.03
N ALA A 418 9.11 -30.61 -37.38
CA ALA A 418 8.67 -30.51 -38.77
C ALA A 418 8.93 -29.12 -39.36
N THR A 419 8.61 -28.06 -38.62
CA THR A 419 8.88 -26.67 -39.03
C THR A 419 10.37 -26.41 -39.24
N LEU A 420 11.22 -26.86 -38.30
CA LEU A 420 12.68 -26.74 -38.40
C LEU A 420 13.27 -27.46 -39.63
N LYS A 421 12.69 -28.60 -40.03
CA LYS A 421 13.10 -29.34 -41.24
C LYS A 421 12.70 -28.59 -42.51
N ALA A 422 11.58 -27.89 -42.49
CA ALA A 422 11.06 -27.15 -43.63
C ALA A 422 11.69 -25.75 -43.83
N LEU A 423 12.40 -25.22 -42.83
CA LEU A 423 13.03 -23.90 -42.93
C LEU A 423 14.10 -23.86 -44.04
N PRO A 424 14.09 -22.83 -44.90
CA PRO A 424 15.15 -22.63 -45.89
C PRO A 424 16.48 -22.34 -45.20
N THR A 425 17.59 -22.58 -45.91
CA THR A 425 18.94 -22.27 -45.43
C THR A 425 19.57 -21.21 -46.35
N PRO A 426 19.72 -19.94 -45.90
CA PRO A 426 19.37 -19.41 -44.58
C PRO A 426 17.86 -19.15 -44.40
N PRO A 427 17.34 -19.19 -43.16
CA PRO A 427 15.92 -18.92 -42.89
C PRO A 427 15.60 -17.44 -43.04
N GLY A 428 14.38 -17.11 -43.50
CA GLY A 428 13.87 -15.75 -43.49
C GLY A 428 13.64 -15.24 -42.06
N GLY A 429 13.85 -13.94 -41.82
CA GLY A 429 13.78 -13.36 -40.47
C GLY A 429 12.44 -13.59 -39.76
N ASP A 430 11.32 -13.42 -40.46
CA ASP A 430 9.99 -13.61 -39.87
C ASP A 430 9.66 -15.09 -39.65
N GLN A 431 10.07 -15.97 -40.57
CA GLN A 431 9.92 -17.43 -40.42
C GLN A 431 10.72 -17.95 -39.22
N LEU A 432 11.93 -17.43 -39.02
CA LEU A 432 12.76 -17.78 -37.87
C LEU A 432 12.13 -17.29 -36.56
N LYS A 433 11.62 -16.06 -36.51
CA LYS A 433 10.95 -15.53 -35.30
C LYS A 433 9.76 -16.39 -34.89
N THR A 434 8.90 -16.77 -35.84
CA THR A 434 7.79 -17.69 -35.57
C THR A 434 8.30 -19.03 -35.07
N CYS A 435 9.32 -19.61 -35.73
CA CYS A 435 9.88 -20.90 -35.32
C CYS A 435 10.51 -20.86 -33.92
N VAL A 436 11.20 -19.77 -33.52
CA VAL A 436 11.76 -19.59 -32.18
C VAL A 436 10.66 -19.45 -31.13
N SER A 437 9.56 -18.77 -31.45
CA SER A 437 8.39 -18.66 -30.58
C SER A 437 7.71 -20.02 -30.35
N ASP A 438 7.54 -20.80 -31.42
CA ASP A 438 6.97 -22.15 -31.34
C ASP A 438 7.89 -23.09 -30.55
N PHE A 439 9.21 -23.00 -30.76
CA PHE A 439 10.21 -23.75 -30.01
C PHE A 439 10.18 -23.40 -28.51
N THR A 440 10.13 -22.09 -28.17
CA THR A 440 10.00 -21.62 -26.78
C THR A 440 8.75 -22.27 -26.14
N SER A 441 7.61 -22.22 -26.82
CA SER A 441 6.36 -22.79 -26.32
C SER A 441 6.45 -24.31 -26.10
N ALA A 442 7.09 -25.04 -27.01
CA ALA A 442 7.35 -26.48 -26.87
C ALA A 442 8.30 -26.78 -25.70
N SER A 443 9.35 -25.98 -25.50
CA SER A 443 10.29 -26.14 -24.39
C SER A 443 9.61 -25.95 -23.02
N GLU A 444 8.75 -24.93 -22.91
CA GLU A 444 7.97 -24.67 -21.69
C GLU A 444 7.00 -25.80 -21.39
N GLN A 445 6.31 -26.32 -22.42
CA GLN A 445 5.45 -27.51 -22.27
C GLN A 445 6.24 -28.75 -21.84
N TYR A 446 7.44 -28.94 -22.40
CA TYR A 446 8.31 -30.07 -22.06
C TYR A 446 8.66 -30.08 -20.57
N VAL A 447 9.04 -28.93 -19.99
CA VAL A 447 9.46 -28.84 -18.57
C VAL A 447 8.29 -28.66 -17.59
N ARG A 448 7.09 -28.30 -18.07
CA ARG A 448 5.92 -28.01 -17.23
C ARG A 448 5.55 -29.18 -16.33
N GLY A 449 5.55 -28.94 -15.01
CA GLY A 449 5.19 -29.92 -13.99
C GLY A 449 6.19 -31.07 -13.81
N LYS A 450 7.37 -31.02 -14.45
CA LYS A 450 8.34 -32.13 -14.50
C LYS A 450 9.76 -31.65 -14.17
N PRO A 451 10.12 -31.49 -12.87
CA PRO A 451 11.41 -30.90 -12.45
C PRO A 451 12.65 -31.55 -13.07
N MET A 452 12.66 -32.88 -13.22
CA MET A 452 13.79 -33.62 -13.81
C MET A 452 14.04 -33.32 -15.28
N ARG A 453 13.07 -32.71 -15.98
CA ARG A 453 13.20 -32.37 -17.40
C ARG A 453 14.00 -31.08 -17.64
N TYR A 454 14.14 -30.22 -16.64
CA TYR A 454 15.00 -29.04 -16.75
C TYR A 454 16.46 -29.44 -16.99
N GLY A 455 17.00 -30.37 -16.19
CA GLY A 455 18.36 -30.89 -16.39
C GLY A 455 18.57 -31.51 -17.78
N ARG A 456 17.65 -32.36 -18.23
CA ARG A 456 17.72 -32.98 -19.57
C ARG A 456 17.70 -31.95 -20.71
N PHE A 457 16.87 -30.91 -20.59
CA PHE A 457 16.86 -29.82 -21.56
C PHE A 457 18.21 -29.10 -21.58
N ASN A 458 18.78 -28.83 -20.40
CA ASN A 458 20.07 -28.15 -20.29
C ASN A 458 21.21 -28.96 -20.91
N ASP A 459 21.23 -30.28 -20.69
CA ASP A 459 22.21 -31.19 -21.29
C ASP A 459 22.08 -31.18 -22.83
N ALA A 460 20.85 -31.34 -23.34
CA ALA A 460 20.58 -31.32 -24.78
C ALA A 460 20.94 -29.97 -25.41
N PHE A 461 20.69 -28.86 -24.71
CA PHE A 461 21.09 -27.52 -25.14
C PHE A 461 22.61 -27.39 -25.21
N ALA A 462 23.33 -27.81 -24.16
CA ALA A 462 24.79 -27.72 -24.10
C ALA A 462 25.45 -28.51 -25.23
N ASP A 463 24.99 -29.75 -25.47
CA ASP A 463 25.48 -30.61 -26.55
C ASP A 463 25.21 -29.99 -27.93
N ALA A 464 23.97 -29.54 -28.17
CA ALA A 464 23.58 -28.93 -29.44
C ALA A 464 24.32 -27.60 -29.70
N PHE A 465 24.52 -26.80 -28.66
CA PHE A 465 25.25 -25.54 -28.75
C PHE A 465 26.73 -25.79 -29.08
N ALA A 466 27.38 -26.72 -28.37
CA ALA A 466 28.76 -27.10 -28.63
C ALA A 466 28.96 -27.65 -30.05
N ASP A 467 28.04 -28.48 -30.53
CA ASP A 467 28.08 -29.00 -31.91
C ASP A 467 27.90 -27.89 -32.95
N SER A 468 27.04 -26.90 -32.67
CA SER A 468 26.76 -25.78 -33.59
C SER A 468 27.97 -24.87 -33.85
N LEU A 469 28.97 -24.90 -32.96
CA LEU A 469 30.21 -24.14 -33.05
C LEU A 469 31.27 -24.83 -33.92
N LYS A 470 31.11 -26.12 -34.23
CA LYS A 470 32.02 -26.82 -35.13
C LYS A 470 31.87 -26.25 -36.54
N PRO A 471 32.98 -26.10 -37.30
CA PRO A 471 32.90 -25.69 -38.70
C PRO A 471 32.01 -26.66 -39.46
N ALA A 472 31.17 -26.14 -40.36
CA ALA A 472 30.32 -26.97 -41.20
C ALA A 472 31.21 -27.98 -41.94
N ARG A 473 30.89 -29.28 -41.80
CA ARG A 473 31.58 -30.32 -42.57
C ARG A 473 31.40 -29.97 -44.04
N PRO A 474 32.47 -29.95 -44.86
CA PRO A 474 32.31 -29.76 -46.29
C PRO A 474 31.35 -30.84 -46.83
N PRO A 475 30.49 -30.50 -47.81
CA PRO A 475 29.62 -31.49 -48.43
C PRO A 475 30.50 -32.58 -49.07
N ASP A 476 30.25 -33.83 -48.67
CA ASP A 476 30.88 -35.02 -49.26
C ASP A 476 30.38 -35.28 -50.69
#